data_AF-A0A9J6BP28-F1
#
_entry.id   AF-A0A9J6BP28-F1
#
_cell.length_a   1.000
_cell.length_b   1.000
_cell.length_c   1.000
_cell.angle_alpha   90.00
_cell.angle_beta   90.00
_cell.angle_gamma   90.00
#
_symmetry.space_group_name_H-M   'P 1'
#
loop_
_entity.id
_entity.type
_entity.pdbx_description
1 polymer ?
#
loop_
_entity_poly.entity_id
_entity_poly.type
_entity_poly.pdbx_seq_one_letter_code
_entity_poly.pdbx_strand_id
1 'polypeptide(L)'
;MDQCFANETNHKLIQQLYPVSQFQINVCTFQLKNVQLFNLSLEKLENMIQLRISDAFASNKMYLCTIDGTTYQEIKTEQSLCVNFQGFIDHLVTILDSCKKNELFITLVQNDNRYVLQFYEKRSLKNLIHLFLRVKEAEPVIIMYHMNLTLTKLKDEAATLTSQNNFLQNEVNKRDFHIQESEAEIAVLKQKIAENENMILHRNTEEIKRLNQEIKNIETNKEFEENRLKALVKTYEIKVDQLTRDNFAINDKLLLETKKCETLRHELDDMKKKLNAISADNNRLKNNLNSSDNKEKQHRKRIDDLHEQMVECEEKLRLANKEKSNLQAEMEAERQICSTKKRALQIATDELAKNQETISQHERLIEKLKRGIDWRTLVLLRMNNEMQQYQQYQNYATAANIEKFKI
;
A
#
# COMPACT_ATOMS: atom_id res chain seq x y z
N MET A 1 102.83 12.67 78.54
CA MET A 1 101.85 11.64 78.19
C MET A 1 100.85 12.15 77.16
N ASP A 2 100.22 13.31 77.38
CA ASP A 2 99.19 13.83 76.46
C ASP A 2 99.68 14.02 75.00
N GLN A 3 100.95 14.39 74.82
CA GLN A 3 101.64 14.49 73.52
C GLN A 3 101.67 13.17 72.72
N CYS A 4 101.50 12.00 73.34
CA CYS A 4 101.45 10.72 72.63
C CYS A 4 100.23 10.60 71.70
N PHE A 5 99.13 11.28 72.03
CA PHE A 5 97.93 11.42 71.19
C PHE A 5 98.00 12.63 70.24
N ALA A 6 98.98 13.51 70.45
CA ALA A 6 99.22 14.72 69.65
C ALA A 6 100.48 14.59 68.76
N ASN A 7 100.63 13.44 68.11
CA ASN A 7 101.79 13.11 67.27
C ASN A 7 101.35 12.41 65.97
N GLU A 8 101.81 12.92 64.82
CA GLU A 8 101.51 12.39 63.48
C GLU A 8 101.88 10.92 63.30
N THR A 9 102.99 10.44 63.90
CA THR A 9 103.39 9.02 63.78
C THR A 9 102.37 8.09 64.44
N ASN A 10 101.82 8.54 65.58
CA ASN A 10 100.90 7.75 66.39
C ASN A 10 99.47 7.88 65.90
N HIS A 11 99.12 8.96 65.19
CA HIS A 11 97.75 9.26 64.78
C HIS A 11 97.06 8.09 64.05
N LYS A 12 97.80 7.38 63.18
CA LYS A 12 97.30 6.19 62.45
C LYS A 12 97.04 4.96 63.33
N LEU A 13 97.57 4.94 64.55
CA LEU A 13 97.41 3.88 65.55
C LEU A 13 96.37 4.23 66.61
N ILE A 14 95.85 5.47 66.63
CA ILE A 14 94.81 5.90 67.56
C ILE A 14 93.47 5.29 67.12
N GLN A 15 92.91 4.44 67.98
CA GLN A 15 91.56 3.92 67.80
C GLN A 15 90.55 4.87 68.46
N GLN A 16 89.62 5.40 67.68
CA GLN A 16 88.48 6.13 68.25
C GLN A 16 87.51 5.15 68.91
N LEU A 17 87.37 5.24 70.23
CA LEU A 17 86.44 4.42 71.02
C LEU A 17 85.07 5.07 71.18
N TYR A 18 85.03 6.41 71.25
CA TYR A 18 83.79 7.17 71.27
C TYR A 18 83.85 8.30 70.24
N PRO A 19 82.86 8.40 69.33
CA PRO A 19 82.82 9.44 68.31
C PRO A 19 82.65 10.82 68.96
N VAL A 20 83.23 11.85 68.35
CA VAL A 20 83.05 13.25 68.79
C VAL A 20 81.55 13.54 68.90
N SER A 21 81.08 13.73 70.14
CA SER A 21 79.66 13.97 70.45
C SER A 21 79.55 15.19 71.34
N GLN A 22 78.49 15.98 71.14
CA GLN A 22 78.25 17.22 71.90
C GLN A 22 77.45 16.92 73.18
N PHE A 23 77.89 17.46 74.31
CA PHE A 23 77.29 17.27 75.62
C PHE A 23 77.09 18.62 76.34
N GLN A 24 76.04 18.71 77.15
CA GLN A 24 75.86 19.82 78.10
C GLN A 24 76.63 19.51 79.39
N ILE A 25 77.66 20.29 79.68
CA ILE A 25 78.47 20.20 80.90
C ILE A 25 78.13 21.37 81.82
N ASN A 26 77.88 21.07 83.09
CA ASN A 26 77.78 22.07 84.15
C ASN A 26 79.19 22.48 84.56
N VAL A 27 79.66 23.65 84.16
CA VAL A 27 80.94 24.20 84.63
C VAL A 27 80.68 24.88 85.97
N CYS A 28 81.28 24.33 87.03
CA CYS A 28 81.22 24.85 88.39
C CYS A 28 82.56 25.48 88.76
N THR A 29 82.58 26.81 88.87
CA THR A 29 83.66 27.57 89.51
C THR A 29 83.22 28.05 90.89
N PHE A 30 84.14 28.61 91.69
CA PHE A 30 83.92 28.97 93.09
C PHE A 30 82.73 29.92 93.36
N GLN A 31 82.22 30.61 92.32
CA GLN A 31 81.12 31.59 92.42
C GLN A 31 80.03 31.41 91.36
N LEU A 32 80.24 30.61 90.32
CA LEU A 32 79.36 30.51 89.15
C LEU A 32 79.11 29.06 88.75
N LYS A 33 77.84 28.77 88.41
CA LYS A 33 77.44 27.56 87.69
C LYS A 33 76.91 27.97 86.33
N ASN A 34 77.55 27.51 85.27
CA ASN A 34 77.12 27.76 83.90
C ASN A 34 76.98 26.43 83.15
N VAL A 35 76.00 26.32 82.26
CA VAL A 35 75.86 25.16 81.37
C VAL A 35 76.51 25.53 80.03
N GLN A 36 77.52 24.78 79.63
CA GLN A 36 78.26 24.99 78.40
C GLN A 36 78.24 23.72 77.54
N LEU A 37 78.29 23.90 76.22
CA LEU A 37 78.33 22.80 75.28
C LEU A 37 79.78 22.44 74.98
N PHE A 38 80.14 21.18 75.22
CA PHE A 38 81.46 20.62 74.93
C PHE A 38 81.34 19.43 74.00
N ASN A 39 82.31 19.30 73.09
CA ASN A 39 82.52 18.12 72.27
C ASN A 39 83.45 17.16 73.02
N LEU A 40 83.00 15.93 73.24
CA LEU A 40 83.78 14.88 73.90
C LEU A 40 84.14 13.80 72.90
N SER A 41 85.39 13.35 72.91
CA SER A 41 85.83 12.13 72.23
C SER A 41 86.67 11.25 73.16
N LEU A 42 86.56 9.94 73.00
CA LEU A 42 87.39 8.96 73.70
C LEU A 42 88.23 8.22 72.67
N GLU A 43 89.53 8.23 72.87
CA GLU A 43 90.53 7.66 71.97
C GLU A 43 91.45 6.71 72.75
N LYS A 44 91.93 5.65 72.09
CA LYS A 44 92.85 4.66 72.65
C LYS A 44 94.13 4.59 71.83
N LEU A 45 95.26 4.51 72.52
CA LEU A 45 96.56 4.26 71.94
C LEU A 45 97.25 3.21 72.83
N GLU A 46 97.45 2.01 72.30
CA GLU A 46 98.02 0.87 73.03
C GLU A 46 97.27 0.59 74.37
N ASN A 47 97.97 0.73 75.50
CA ASN A 47 97.47 0.55 76.86
C ASN A 47 97.11 1.88 77.56
N MET A 48 96.84 2.94 76.77
CA MET A 48 96.40 4.24 77.25
C MET A 48 95.10 4.65 76.57
N ILE A 49 94.29 5.44 77.28
CA ILE A 49 93.14 6.15 76.71
C ILE A 49 93.26 7.65 76.96
N GLN A 50 92.66 8.45 76.10
CA GLN A 50 92.50 9.89 76.28
C GLN A 50 91.04 10.27 76.08
N LEU A 51 90.43 10.85 77.12
CA LEU A 51 89.17 11.58 77.01
C LEU A 51 89.52 13.05 76.71
N ARG A 52 89.12 13.52 75.52
CA ARG A 52 89.27 14.91 75.08
C ARG A 52 87.94 15.63 75.22
N ILE A 53 87.98 16.85 75.75
CA ILE A 53 86.81 17.70 76.04
C ILE A 53 87.12 19.08 75.46
N SER A 54 86.54 19.46 74.33
CA SER A 54 86.74 20.79 73.74
C SER A 54 85.45 21.61 73.75
N ASP A 55 85.53 22.91 74.02
CA ASP A 55 84.36 23.81 73.97
C ASP A 55 83.82 23.84 72.53
N ALA A 56 82.51 23.67 72.38
CA ALA A 56 81.88 23.52 71.07
C ALA A 56 81.88 24.81 70.22
N PHE A 57 82.05 25.97 70.86
CA PHE A 57 82.12 27.27 70.20
C PHE A 57 83.52 27.89 70.26
N ALA A 58 84.33 27.52 71.25
CA ALA A 58 85.68 28.04 71.47
C ALA A 58 86.70 26.88 71.53
N SER A 59 87.01 26.28 70.38
CA SER A 59 87.90 25.11 70.27
C SER A 59 89.34 25.32 70.81
N ASN A 60 89.71 26.55 71.16
CA ASN A 60 90.94 26.87 71.89
C ASN A 60 90.88 26.51 73.39
N LYS A 61 89.69 26.24 73.94
CA LYS A 61 89.52 25.65 75.27
C LYS A 61 89.38 24.14 75.14
N MET A 62 90.37 23.43 75.64
CA MET A 62 90.40 21.98 75.61
C MET A 62 90.90 21.44 76.95
N TYR A 63 90.24 20.41 77.45
CA TYR A 63 90.64 19.65 78.62
C TYR A 63 90.90 18.20 78.23
N LEU A 64 91.91 17.60 78.86
CA LEU A 64 92.39 16.25 78.58
C LEU A 64 92.40 15.43 79.87
N CYS A 65 91.95 14.18 79.77
CA CYS A 65 92.23 13.13 80.74
C CYS A 65 92.89 11.97 80.02
N THR A 66 94.23 11.90 80.09
CA THR A 66 94.99 10.75 79.61
C THR A 66 95.17 9.77 80.78
N ILE A 67 94.75 8.52 80.60
CA ILE A 67 94.78 7.46 81.60
C ILE A 67 95.60 6.31 81.04
N ASP A 68 96.76 6.06 81.65
CA ASP A 68 97.61 4.89 81.43
C ASP A 68 97.35 3.80 82.49
N GLY A 69 98.08 2.70 82.42
CA GLY A 69 98.01 1.63 83.41
C GLY A 69 98.27 2.09 84.86
N THR A 70 99.16 3.07 85.07
CA THR A 70 99.50 3.61 86.39
C THR A 70 98.36 4.47 86.93
N THR A 71 97.94 5.47 86.16
CA THR A 71 96.80 6.36 86.49
C THR A 71 95.51 5.55 86.70
N TYR A 72 95.33 4.45 85.97
CA TYR A 72 94.21 3.55 86.20
C TYR A 72 94.25 2.87 87.57
N GLN A 73 95.40 2.39 88.07
CA GLN A 73 95.46 1.80 89.42
C GLN A 73 95.18 2.84 90.52
N GLU A 74 95.62 4.08 90.33
CA GLU A 74 95.26 5.20 91.22
C GLU A 74 93.75 5.42 91.24
N ILE A 75 93.12 5.62 90.07
CA ILE A 75 91.67 5.80 89.92
C ILE A 75 90.91 4.61 90.51
N LYS A 76 91.35 3.38 90.22
CA LYS A 76 90.75 2.14 90.71
C LYS A 76 90.74 2.07 92.24
N THR A 77 91.83 2.50 92.87
CA THR A 77 91.97 2.50 94.34
C THR A 77 91.18 3.65 94.96
N GLU A 78 91.33 4.87 94.43
CA GLU A 78 90.64 6.08 94.89
C GLU A 78 89.11 5.97 94.82
N GLN A 79 88.59 5.29 93.79
CA GLN A 79 87.15 5.16 93.52
C GLN A 79 86.61 3.74 93.74
N SER A 80 87.41 2.84 94.33
CA SER A 80 87.01 1.46 94.66
C SER A 80 86.43 0.67 93.48
N LEU A 81 87.00 0.81 92.28
CA LEU A 81 86.48 0.20 91.06
C LEU A 81 86.78 -1.31 91.00
N CYS A 82 85.75 -2.14 90.78
CA CYS A 82 85.88 -3.60 90.77
C CYS A 82 86.31 -4.22 89.42
N VAL A 83 86.73 -3.41 88.43
CA VAL A 83 87.04 -3.86 87.05
C VAL A 83 88.53 -3.91 86.73
N ASN A 84 88.88 -4.46 85.56
CA ASN A 84 90.19 -4.31 84.93
C ASN A 84 90.19 -3.09 83.98
N PHE A 85 91.34 -2.75 83.39
CA PHE A 85 91.45 -1.55 82.54
C PHE A 85 90.51 -1.56 81.32
N GLN A 86 90.29 -2.72 80.68
CA GLN A 86 89.37 -2.82 79.56
C GLN A 86 87.90 -2.67 80.02
N GLY A 87 87.49 -3.33 81.10
CA GLY A 87 86.15 -3.15 81.67
C GLY A 87 85.89 -1.72 82.17
N PHE A 88 86.92 -0.99 82.57
CA PHE A 88 86.83 0.45 82.86
C PHE A 88 86.58 1.28 81.59
N ILE A 89 87.24 0.97 80.48
CA ILE A 89 86.97 1.59 79.17
C ILE A 89 85.52 1.33 78.75
N ASP A 90 85.06 0.08 78.84
CA ASP A 90 83.71 -0.32 78.43
C ASP A 90 82.63 0.36 79.28
N HIS A 91 82.87 0.48 80.60
CA HIS A 91 82.02 1.27 81.51
C HIS A 91 82.08 2.78 81.22
N LEU A 92 83.23 3.35 80.86
CA LEU A 92 83.33 4.77 80.50
C LEU A 92 82.52 5.08 79.22
N VAL A 93 82.58 4.22 78.21
CA VAL A 93 81.71 4.31 77.01
C VAL A 93 80.23 4.23 77.40
N THR A 94 79.86 3.28 78.27
CA THR A 94 78.48 3.13 78.77
C THR A 94 78.00 4.39 79.51
N ILE A 95 78.86 5.00 80.34
CA ILE A 95 78.57 6.26 81.04
C ILE A 95 78.37 7.41 80.05
N LEU A 96 79.20 7.52 79.00
CA LEU A 96 79.05 8.54 77.96
C LEU A 96 77.74 8.37 77.18
N ASP A 97 77.32 7.15 76.87
CA ASP A 97 76.02 6.89 76.23
C ASP A 97 74.84 7.19 77.16
N SER A 98 74.92 6.87 78.45
CA SER A 98 73.92 7.29 79.44
C SER A 98 73.87 8.82 79.61
N CYS A 99 74.99 9.52 79.50
CA CYS A 99 75.00 10.98 79.43
C CYS A 99 74.31 11.50 78.16
N LYS A 100 74.51 10.85 77.01
CA LYS A 100 73.89 11.22 75.73
C LYS A 100 72.37 11.03 75.73
N LYS A 101 71.88 10.07 76.52
CA LYS A 101 70.45 9.84 76.79
C LYS A 101 69.86 10.74 77.88
N ASN A 102 70.66 11.58 78.54
CA ASN A 102 70.30 12.37 79.73
C ASN A 102 69.91 11.53 80.97
N GLU A 103 70.32 10.25 81.03
CA GLU A 103 70.21 9.39 82.22
C GLU A 103 71.25 9.79 83.28
N LEU A 104 72.45 10.18 82.82
CA LEU A 104 73.52 10.75 83.61
C LEU A 104 73.82 12.19 83.16
N PHE A 105 74.45 12.96 84.05
CA PHE A 105 74.82 14.35 83.82
C PHE A 105 76.32 14.54 84.05
N ILE A 106 76.89 15.55 83.39
CA ILE A 106 78.32 15.87 83.47
C ILE A 106 78.51 17.22 84.17
N THR A 107 79.46 17.28 85.10
CA THR A 107 79.93 18.52 85.75
C THR A 107 81.44 18.62 85.59
N LEU A 108 81.95 19.80 85.19
CA LEU A 108 83.37 20.14 85.27
C LEU A 108 83.56 21.07 86.46
N VAL A 109 84.19 20.58 87.53
CA VAL A 109 84.48 21.34 88.75
C VAL A 109 85.89 21.91 88.66
N GLN A 110 86.03 23.22 88.82
CA GLN A 110 87.33 23.92 88.86
C GLN A 110 87.64 24.36 90.29
N ASN A 111 88.81 23.95 90.81
CA ASN A 111 89.30 24.36 92.13
C ASN A 111 90.83 24.52 92.09
N ASP A 112 91.34 25.73 92.34
CA ASP A 112 92.78 26.06 92.41
C ASP A 112 93.64 25.40 91.30
N ASN A 113 93.29 25.69 90.04
CA ASN A 113 93.88 25.14 88.81
C ASN A 113 93.78 23.62 88.63
N ARG A 114 93.02 22.91 89.48
CA ARG A 114 92.64 21.51 89.29
C ARG A 114 91.23 21.45 88.70
N TYR A 115 91.08 20.66 87.65
CA TYR A 115 89.79 20.41 87.02
C TYR A 115 89.39 18.95 87.26
N VAL A 116 88.14 18.72 87.69
CA VAL A 116 87.59 17.39 87.92
C VAL A 116 86.29 17.25 87.14
N LEU A 117 86.27 16.34 86.18
CA LEU A 117 85.07 15.95 85.46
C LEU A 117 84.31 14.91 86.30
N GLN A 118 83.02 15.12 86.54
CA GLN A 118 82.18 14.25 87.35
C GLN A 118 80.97 13.80 86.54
N PHE A 119 80.77 12.49 86.46
CA PHE A 119 79.59 11.85 85.90
C PHE A 119 78.64 11.49 87.04
N TYR A 120 77.43 12.04 87.03
CA TYR A 120 76.51 11.93 88.15
C TYR A 120 75.06 11.71 87.74
N GLU A 121 74.35 10.97 88.57
CA GLU A 121 72.90 10.76 88.49
C GLU A 121 72.21 11.75 89.43
N LYS A 122 71.19 12.45 88.95
CA LYS A 122 70.37 13.35 89.78
C LYS A 122 69.41 12.52 90.62
N ARG A 123 69.44 12.71 91.94
CA ARG A 123 68.47 12.11 92.88
C ARG A 123 67.89 13.19 93.79
N SER A 124 66.72 12.92 94.37
CA SER A 124 65.93 13.90 95.14
C SER A 124 66.66 14.52 96.34
N LEU A 125 67.52 13.75 97.03
CA LEU A 125 68.26 14.21 98.20
C LEU A 125 69.69 14.65 97.89
N LYS A 126 70.45 13.83 97.15
CA LYS A 126 71.86 14.06 96.83
C LYS A 126 72.22 13.34 95.55
N ASN A 127 72.92 14.04 94.64
CA ASN A 127 73.44 13.45 93.41
C ASN A 127 74.40 12.30 93.71
N LEU A 128 74.25 11.19 92.98
CA LEU A 128 75.16 10.05 93.05
C LEU A 128 76.24 10.22 91.98
N ILE A 129 77.50 10.37 92.39
CA ILE A 129 78.64 10.40 91.46
C ILE A 129 79.01 8.95 91.13
N HIS A 130 78.96 8.60 89.85
CA HIS A 130 79.29 7.26 89.34
C HIS A 130 80.77 7.13 88.97
N LEU A 131 81.37 8.22 88.49
CA LEU A 131 82.79 8.30 88.15
C LEU A 131 83.24 9.76 88.23
N PHE A 132 84.47 10.00 88.69
CA PHE A 132 85.14 11.29 88.50
C PHE A 132 86.53 11.12 87.89
N LEU A 133 86.93 12.03 87.01
CA LEU A 133 88.20 12.00 86.30
C LEU A 133 88.92 13.33 86.51
N ARG A 134 90.21 13.27 86.88
CA ARG A 134 91.07 14.45 86.96
C ARG A 134 91.44 14.86 85.53
N VAL A 135 91.06 16.07 85.13
CA VAL A 135 91.36 16.61 83.80
C VAL A 135 92.34 17.77 83.93
N LYS A 136 93.09 18.04 82.86
CA LYS A 136 94.03 19.17 82.76
C LYS A 136 93.66 20.01 81.55
N GLU A 137 93.90 21.30 81.63
CA GLU A 137 93.82 22.18 80.47
C GLU A 137 94.96 21.82 79.48
N ALA A 138 94.64 21.74 78.19
CA ALA A 138 95.58 21.30 77.18
C ALA A 138 96.63 22.37 76.86
N GLU A 139 97.86 21.94 76.58
CA GLU A 139 98.90 22.85 76.10
C GLU A 139 98.55 23.42 74.71
N PRO A 140 98.92 24.69 74.40
CA PRO A 140 98.62 25.31 73.10
C PRO A 140 99.08 24.50 71.88
N VAL A 141 100.19 23.74 72.01
CA VAL A 141 100.70 22.87 70.94
C VAL A 141 99.75 21.69 70.65
N ILE A 142 99.12 21.11 71.68
CA ILE A 142 98.16 20.01 71.54
C ILE A 142 96.84 20.53 70.96
N ILE A 143 96.40 21.70 71.40
CA ILE A 143 95.23 22.40 70.85
C ILE A 143 95.43 22.66 69.35
N MET A 144 96.56 23.27 68.97
CA MET A 144 96.88 23.57 67.57
C MET A 144 96.96 22.29 66.70
N TYR A 145 97.54 21.21 67.22
CA TYR A 145 97.58 19.92 66.54
C TYR A 145 96.17 19.37 66.22
N HIS A 146 95.30 19.28 67.23
CA HIS A 146 93.93 18.77 67.01
C HIS A 146 93.04 19.72 66.21
N MET A 147 93.26 21.04 66.30
CA MET A 147 92.65 22.02 65.39
C MET A 147 93.06 21.76 63.94
N ASN A 148 94.35 21.55 63.67
CA ASN A 148 94.86 21.31 62.32
C ASN A 148 94.37 19.97 61.73
N LEU A 149 94.28 18.91 62.54
CA LEU A 149 93.64 17.65 62.16
C LEU A 149 92.17 17.85 61.77
N THR A 150 91.42 18.57 62.61
CA THR A 150 90.00 18.85 62.37
C THR A 150 89.81 19.68 61.10
N LEU A 151 90.64 20.70 60.89
CA LEU A 151 90.63 21.54 59.69
C LEU A 151 90.96 20.75 58.43
N THR A 152 91.95 19.86 58.49
CA THR A 152 92.32 18.97 57.37
C THR A 152 91.16 18.05 57.01
N LYS A 153 90.56 17.37 58.00
CA LYS A 153 89.39 16.51 57.80
C LYS A 153 88.21 17.27 57.18
N LEU A 154 87.86 18.45 57.72
CA LEU A 154 86.77 19.27 57.20
C LEU A 154 87.04 19.77 55.77
N LYS A 155 88.30 20.05 55.42
CA LYS A 155 88.72 20.42 54.07
C LYS A 155 88.53 19.27 53.08
N ASP A 156 88.90 18.04 53.46
CA ASP A 156 88.76 16.85 52.61
C ASP A 156 87.27 16.46 52.43
N GLU A 157 86.47 16.58 53.50
CA GLU A 157 85.00 16.42 53.45
C GLU A 157 84.37 17.48 52.53
N ALA A 158 84.75 18.76 52.66
CA ALA A 158 84.26 19.83 51.79
C ALA A 158 84.66 19.66 50.31
N ALA A 159 85.88 19.19 50.03
CA ALA A 159 86.32 18.87 48.68
C ALA A 159 85.51 17.71 48.08
N THR A 160 85.24 16.68 48.87
CA THR A 160 84.41 15.53 48.48
C THR A 160 82.98 15.95 48.16
N LEU A 161 82.34 16.74 49.03
CA LEU A 161 81.00 17.30 48.82
C LEU A 161 80.94 18.22 47.59
N THR A 162 81.99 19.03 47.36
CA THR A 162 82.08 19.89 46.16
C THR A 162 82.13 19.05 44.88
N SER A 163 82.91 17.95 44.87
CA SER A 163 82.97 17.01 43.75
C SER A 163 81.61 16.35 43.46
N GLN A 164 80.93 15.89 44.51
CA GLN A 164 79.58 15.30 44.41
C GLN A 164 78.55 16.32 43.88
N ASN A 165 78.59 17.56 44.36
CA ASN A 165 77.67 18.62 43.92
C ASN A 165 77.89 18.97 42.44
N ASN A 166 79.14 19.07 42.00
CA ASN A 166 79.49 19.29 40.59
C ASN A 166 79.01 18.13 39.69
N PHE A 167 79.10 16.88 40.16
CA PHE A 167 78.56 15.72 39.45
C PHE A 167 77.03 15.80 39.31
N LEU A 168 76.32 16.09 40.42
CA LEU A 168 74.85 16.22 40.41
C LEU A 168 74.37 17.38 39.54
N GLN A 169 75.05 18.53 39.57
CA GLN A 169 74.74 19.67 38.70
C GLN A 169 74.87 19.31 37.22
N ASN A 170 75.89 18.54 36.83
CA ASN A 170 76.05 18.08 35.46
C ASN A 170 74.93 17.12 35.03
N GLU A 171 74.45 16.25 35.92
CA GLU A 171 73.29 15.38 35.65
C GLU A 171 71.98 16.15 35.51
N VAL A 172 71.76 17.20 36.31
CA VAL A 172 70.62 18.12 36.16
C VAL A 172 70.67 18.80 34.79
N ASN A 173 71.80 19.41 34.43
CA ASN A 173 71.97 20.11 33.15
C ASN A 173 71.70 19.21 31.92
N LYS A 174 72.08 17.92 31.97
CA LYS A 174 71.76 16.94 30.91
C LYS A 174 70.25 16.65 30.81
N ARG A 175 69.57 16.56 31.95
CA ARG A 175 68.12 16.30 31.98
C ARG A 175 67.35 17.50 31.47
N ASP A 176 67.75 18.71 31.85
CA ASP A 176 67.15 19.95 31.34
C ASP A 176 67.28 20.06 29.82
N PHE A 177 68.42 19.65 29.25
CA PHE A 177 68.60 19.57 27.80
C PHE A 177 67.63 18.58 27.14
N HIS A 178 67.48 17.36 27.67
CA HIS A 178 66.53 16.38 27.13
C HIS A 178 65.06 16.79 27.31
N ILE A 179 64.73 17.57 28.35
CA ILE A 179 63.40 18.19 28.50
C ILE A 179 63.16 19.17 27.36
N GLN A 180 64.13 20.04 27.05
CA GLN A 180 64.03 20.99 25.93
C GLN A 180 63.90 20.30 24.56
N GLU A 181 64.64 19.21 24.31
CA GLU A 181 64.47 18.39 23.11
C GLU A 181 63.05 17.80 23.01
N SER A 182 62.54 17.26 24.13
CA SER A 182 61.19 16.67 24.19
C SER A 182 60.09 17.71 24.00
N GLU A 183 60.25 18.91 24.57
CA GLU A 183 59.32 20.03 24.38
C GLU A 183 59.28 20.50 22.93
N ALA A 184 60.43 20.55 22.25
CA ALA A 184 60.52 20.86 20.83
C ALA A 184 59.82 19.80 19.96
N GLU A 185 60.00 18.50 20.24
CA GLU A 185 59.30 17.43 19.54
C GLU A 185 57.78 17.51 19.76
N ILE A 186 57.33 17.76 21.00
CA ILE A 186 55.90 17.96 21.33
C ILE A 186 55.32 19.15 20.54
N ALA A 187 56.05 20.25 20.38
CA ALA A 187 55.62 21.40 19.58
C ALA A 187 55.42 21.03 18.10
N VAL A 188 56.38 20.30 17.51
CA VAL A 188 56.31 19.80 16.12
C VAL A 188 55.14 18.83 15.93
N LEU A 189 54.89 17.92 16.89
CA LEU A 189 53.78 16.98 16.83
C LEU A 189 52.42 17.68 16.95
N LYS A 190 52.28 18.69 17.83
CA LYS A 190 51.08 19.51 17.94
C LYS A 190 50.77 20.23 16.62
N GLN A 191 51.78 20.79 15.95
CA GLN A 191 51.61 21.42 14.65
C GLN A 191 51.10 20.41 13.61
N LYS A 192 51.73 19.23 13.50
CA LYS A 192 51.30 18.17 12.56
C LYS A 192 49.87 17.69 12.81
N ILE A 193 49.43 17.62 14.07
CA ILE A 193 48.04 17.28 14.42
C ILE A 193 47.10 18.37 13.89
N ALA A 194 47.36 19.64 14.16
CA ALA A 194 46.54 20.75 13.66
C ALA A 194 46.49 20.81 12.11
N GLU A 195 47.61 20.54 11.43
CA GLU A 195 47.65 20.44 9.97
C GLU A 195 46.77 19.28 9.45
N ASN A 196 46.85 18.10 10.07
CA ASN A 196 46.02 16.94 9.73
C ASN A 196 44.51 17.18 10.00
N GLU A 197 44.17 17.80 11.13
CA GLU A 197 42.78 18.17 11.46
C GLU A 197 42.20 19.12 10.42
N ASN A 198 42.95 20.14 10.01
CA ASN A 198 42.56 21.06 8.94
C ASN A 198 42.37 20.35 7.59
N MET A 199 43.26 19.41 7.22
CA MET A 199 43.11 18.60 6.01
C MET A 199 41.84 17.74 6.04
N ILE A 200 41.55 17.08 7.16
CA ILE A 200 40.34 16.26 7.33
C ILE A 200 39.09 17.14 7.26
N LEU A 201 39.08 18.28 7.96
CA LEU A 201 37.98 19.24 7.94
C LEU A 201 37.71 19.76 6.51
N HIS A 202 38.76 20.11 5.77
CA HIS A 202 38.64 20.55 4.38
C HIS A 202 38.05 19.45 3.49
N ARG A 203 38.58 18.22 3.56
CA ARG A 203 38.06 17.07 2.80
C ARG A 203 36.59 16.79 3.10
N ASN A 204 36.21 16.77 4.39
CA ASN A 204 34.83 16.54 4.81
C ASN A 204 33.91 17.67 4.33
N THR A 205 34.38 18.91 4.34
CA THR A 205 33.63 20.07 3.83
C THR A 205 33.35 19.95 2.33
N GLU A 206 34.33 19.55 1.53
CA GLU A 206 34.13 19.32 0.08
C GLU A 206 33.22 18.11 -0.20
N GLU A 207 33.31 17.03 0.58
CA GLU A 207 32.41 15.89 0.45
C GLU A 207 30.95 16.25 0.80
N ILE A 208 30.74 17.04 1.87
CA ILE A 208 29.41 17.56 2.23
C ILE A 208 28.87 18.47 1.11
N LYS A 209 29.69 19.36 0.52
CA LYS A 209 29.28 20.18 -0.64
C LYS A 209 28.86 19.31 -1.82
N ARG A 210 29.63 18.27 -2.16
CA ARG A 210 29.32 17.33 -3.25
C ARG A 210 27.97 16.64 -3.02
N LEU A 211 27.77 16.07 -1.82
CA LEU A 211 26.54 15.37 -1.46
C LEU A 211 25.32 16.31 -1.45
N ASN A 212 25.46 17.53 -0.95
CA ASN A 212 24.38 18.53 -1.01
C ASN A 212 24.01 18.91 -2.45
N GLN A 213 24.99 18.99 -3.36
CA GLN A 213 24.71 19.23 -4.78
C GLN A 213 24.02 18.02 -5.45
N GLU A 214 24.38 16.80 -5.06
CA GLU A 214 23.74 15.56 -5.54
C GLU A 214 22.28 15.45 -5.05
N ILE A 215 22.03 15.72 -3.75
CA ILE A 215 20.68 15.80 -3.17
C ILE A 215 19.84 16.82 -3.94
N LYS A 216 20.35 18.04 -4.15
CA LYS A 216 19.66 19.09 -4.91
C LYS A 216 19.31 18.65 -6.34
N ASN A 217 20.23 17.95 -7.02
CA ASN A 217 19.96 17.42 -8.36
C ASN A 217 18.83 16.36 -8.32
N ILE A 218 18.85 15.46 -7.34
CA ILE A 218 17.79 14.44 -7.13
C ILE A 218 16.44 15.10 -6.85
N GLU A 219 16.40 16.13 -6.00
CA GLU A 219 15.18 16.89 -5.71
C GLU A 219 14.60 17.54 -6.98
N THR A 220 15.43 18.20 -7.80
CA THR A 220 14.97 18.79 -9.07
C THR A 220 14.47 17.74 -10.08
N ASN A 221 15.12 16.58 -10.16
CA ASN A 221 14.67 15.47 -10.99
C ASN A 221 13.35 14.85 -10.50
N LYS A 222 13.19 14.73 -9.17
CA LYS A 222 11.95 14.26 -8.55
C LYS A 222 10.80 15.22 -8.84
N GLU A 223 11.01 16.53 -8.69
CA GLU A 223 10.01 17.55 -9.00
C GLU A 223 9.61 17.51 -10.49
N PHE A 224 10.58 17.36 -11.40
CA PHE A 224 10.32 17.20 -12.83
C PHE A 224 9.46 15.96 -13.13
N GLU A 225 9.82 14.80 -12.58
CA GLU A 225 9.06 13.56 -12.78
C GLU A 225 7.66 13.61 -12.12
N GLU A 226 7.53 14.23 -10.95
CA GLU A 226 6.24 14.42 -10.29
C GLU A 226 5.32 15.32 -11.14
N ASN A 227 5.85 16.38 -11.73
CA ASN A 227 5.11 17.25 -12.66
C ASN A 227 4.74 16.51 -13.96
N ARG A 228 5.65 15.69 -14.51
CA ARG A 228 5.39 14.83 -15.68
C ARG A 228 4.28 13.82 -15.41
N LEU A 229 4.30 13.16 -14.26
CA LEU A 229 3.28 12.19 -13.85
C LEU A 229 1.93 12.87 -13.58
N LYS A 230 1.89 14.03 -12.92
CA LYS A 230 0.65 14.83 -12.76
C LYS A 230 0.01 15.19 -14.10
N ALA A 231 0.81 15.62 -15.08
CA ALA A 231 0.32 15.91 -16.43
C ALA A 231 -0.23 14.67 -17.14
N LEU A 232 0.43 13.51 -16.96
CA LEU A 232 -0.02 12.24 -17.53
C LEU A 232 -1.32 11.74 -16.88
N VAL A 233 -1.43 11.81 -15.55
CA VAL A 233 -2.67 11.49 -14.81
C VAL A 233 -3.83 12.35 -15.31
N LYS A 234 -3.64 13.67 -15.39
CA LYS A 234 -4.65 14.60 -15.94
C LYS A 234 -5.07 14.26 -17.38
N THR A 235 -4.15 13.75 -18.19
CA THR A 235 -4.44 13.30 -19.56
C THR A 235 -5.28 12.02 -19.57
N TYR A 236 -5.02 11.08 -18.64
CA TYR A 236 -5.83 9.88 -18.47
C TYR A 236 -7.21 10.18 -17.89
N GLU A 237 -7.34 11.11 -16.94
CA GLU A 237 -8.63 11.59 -16.40
C GLU A 237 -9.54 12.09 -17.54
N ILE A 238 -9.02 13.00 -18.39
CA ILE A 238 -9.75 13.51 -19.57
C ILE A 238 -10.18 12.36 -20.51
N LYS A 239 -9.33 11.34 -20.68
CA LYS A 239 -9.64 10.17 -21.52
C LYS A 239 -10.71 9.27 -20.90
N VAL A 240 -10.70 9.08 -19.58
CA VAL A 240 -11.74 8.35 -18.83
C VAL A 240 -13.07 9.10 -18.91
N ASP A 241 -13.07 10.42 -18.74
CA ASP A 241 -14.28 11.26 -18.88
C ASP A 241 -14.84 11.24 -20.31
N GLN A 242 -13.97 11.18 -21.33
CA GLN A 242 -14.39 11.01 -22.72
C GLN A 242 -15.01 9.64 -22.97
N LEU A 243 -14.31 8.55 -22.59
CA LEU A 243 -14.82 7.18 -22.75
C LEU A 243 -16.11 6.95 -21.97
N THR A 244 -16.26 7.56 -20.80
CA THR A 244 -17.48 7.50 -19.99
C THR A 244 -18.65 8.16 -20.72
N ARG A 245 -18.45 9.36 -21.28
CA ARG A 245 -19.47 10.05 -22.11
C ARG A 245 -19.81 9.27 -23.38
N ASP A 246 -18.82 8.70 -24.06
CA ASP A 246 -19.03 7.89 -25.26
C ASP A 246 -19.81 6.60 -24.94
N ASN A 247 -19.52 5.97 -23.81
CA ASN A 247 -20.24 4.78 -23.34
C ASN A 247 -21.70 5.09 -22.98
N PHE A 248 -21.97 6.21 -22.29
CA PHE A 248 -23.34 6.70 -22.08
C PHE A 248 -24.08 6.90 -23.43
N ALA A 249 -23.46 7.59 -24.40
CA ALA A 249 -24.06 7.83 -25.71
C ALA A 249 -24.29 6.55 -26.54
N ILE A 250 -23.45 5.53 -26.38
CA ILE A 250 -23.66 4.19 -26.98
C ILE A 250 -24.81 3.47 -26.28
N ASN A 251 -24.89 3.53 -24.95
CA ASN A 251 -25.94 2.88 -24.18
C ASN A 251 -27.33 3.49 -24.45
N ASP A 252 -27.41 4.82 -24.62
CA ASP A 252 -28.65 5.50 -25.05
C ASP A 252 -29.10 5.07 -26.45
N LYS A 253 -28.15 4.93 -27.40
CA LYS A 253 -28.45 4.38 -28.74
C LYS A 253 -28.92 2.93 -28.67
N LEU A 254 -28.28 2.11 -27.84
CA LEU A 254 -28.65 0.71 -27.64
C LEU A 254 -30.06 0.60 -27.02
N LEU A 255 -30.39 1.46 -26.06
CA LEU A 255 -31.73 1.53 -25.46
C LEU A 255 -32.79 1.94 -26.48
N LEU A 256 -32.49 2.94 -27.33
CA LEU A 256 -33.39 3.39 -28.40
C LEU A 256 -33.64 2.26 -29.42
N GLU A 257 -32.58 1.58 -29.86
CA GLU A 257 -32.70 0.52 -30.86
C GLU A 257 -33.30 -0.77 -30.26
N THR A 258 -33.15 -1.01 -28.95
CA THR A 258 -33.88 -2.06 -28.21
C THR A 258 -35.39 -1.76 -28.24
N LYS A 259 -35.81 -0.54 -27.88
CA LYS A 259 -37.23 -0.13 -27.98
C LYS A 259 -37.77 -0.27 -29.40
N LYS A 260 -37.00 0.10 -30.41
CA LYS A 260 -37.38 -0.07 -31.83
C LYS A 260 -37.52 -1.55 -32.20
N CYS A 261 -36.62 -2.42 -31.72
CA CYS A 261 -36.75 -3.87 -31.89
C CYS A 261 -38.00 -4.44 -31.18
N GLU A 262 -38.38 -3.91 -30.02
CA GLU A 262 -39.62 -4.26 -29.32
C GLU A 262 -40.86 -3.83 -30.12
N THR A 263 -40.88 -2.60 -30.65
CA THR A 263 -41.95 -2.13 -31.55
C THR A 263 -42.08 -3.01 -32.80
N LEU A 264 -40.96 -3.29 -33.48
CA LEU A 264 -40.94 -4.15 -34.67
C LEU A 264 -41.37 -5.59 -34.35
N ARG A 265 -41.06 -6.12 -33.15
CA ARG A 265 -41.59 -7.42 -32.69
C ARG A 265 -43.11 -7.39 -32.50
N HIS A 266 -43.65 -6.33 -31.90
CA HIS A 266 -45.10 -6.15 -31.77
C HIS A 266 -45.80 -6.04 -33.13
N GLU A 267 -45.26 -5.25 -34.05
CA GLU A 267 -45.78 -5.15 -35.43
C GLU A 267 -45.73 -6.50 -36.15
N LEU A 268 -44.63 -7.25 -36.01
CA LEU A 268 -44.45 -8.56 -36.62
C LEU A 268 -45.44 -9.59 -36.05
N ASP A 269 -45.72 -9.57 -34.75
CA ASP A 269 -46.73 -10.44 -34.13
C ASP A 269 -48.17 -10.03 -34.52
N ASP A 270 -48.47 -8.74 -34.69
CA ASP A 270 -49.76 -8.30 -35.24
C ASP A 270 -49.91 -8.66 -36.72
N MET A 271 -48.83 -8.63 -37.50
CA MET A 271 -48.82 -9.12 -38.88
C MET A 271 -48.98 -10.65 -38.94
N LYS A 272 -48.42 -11.42 -37.99
CA LYS A 272 -48.73 -12.86 -37.84
C LYS A 272 -50.21 -13.09 -37.52
N LYS A 273 -50.81 -12.31 -36.62
CA LYS A 273 -52.26 -12.41 -36.31
C LYS A 273 -53.10 -12.15 -37.58
N LYS A 274 -52.78 -11.11 -38.34
CA LYS A 274 -53.43 -10.79 -39.63
C LYS A 274 -53.24 -11.91 -40.67
N LEU A 275 -52.02 -12.44 -40.78
CA LEU A 275 -51.71 -13.55 -41.69
C LEU A 275 -52.50 -14.82 -41.32
N ASN A 276 -52.62 -15.13 -40.03
CA ASN A 276 -53.42 -16.26 -39.54
C ASN A 276 -54.92 -16.07 -39.83
N ALA A 277 -55.46 -14.85 -39.67
CA ALA A 277 -56.84 -14.54 -40.03
C ALA A 277 -57.07 -14.71 -41.56
N ILE A 278 -56.19 -14.17 -42.39
CA ILE A 278 -56.25 -14.33 -43.85
C ILE A 278 -56.11 -15.81 -44.25
N SER A 279 -55.24 -16.58 -43.59
CA SER A 279 -55.09 -18.02 -43.82
C SER A 279 -56.37 -18.79 -43.46
N ALA A 280 -57.05 -18.42 -42.38
CA ALA A 280 -58.36 -18.99 -42.02
C ALA A 280 -59.43 -18.67 -43.07
N ASP A 281 -59.54 -17.42 -43.53
CA ASP A 281 -60.47 -17.04 -44.59
C ASP A 281 -60.13 -17.69 -45.94
N ASN A 282 -58.84 -17.86 -46.27
CA ASN A 282 -58.41 -18.52 -47.50
C ASN A 282 -58.74 -20.03 -47.47
N ASN A 283 -58.61 -20.69 -46.31
CA ASN A 283 -59.10 -22.06 -46.13
C ASN A 283 -60.64 -22.14 -46.22
N ARG A 284 -61.35 -21.13 -45.70
CA ARG A 284 -62.82 -21.03 -45.80
C ARG A 284 -63.29 -20.86 -47.25
N LEU A 285 -62.60 -20.03 -48.04
CA LEU A 285 -62.82 -19.86 -49.47
C LEU A 285 -62.44 -21.12 -50.28
N LYS A 286 -61.36 -21.80 -49.92
CA LYS A 286 -60.94 -23.07 -50.55
C LYS A 286 -61.97 -24.19 -50.34
N ASN A 287 -62.59 -24.25 -49.16
CA ASN A 287 -63.69 -25.19 -48.90
C ASN A 287 -64.95 -24.82 -49.70
N ASN A 288 -65.26 -23.53 -49.85
CA ASN A 288 -66.35 -23.08 -50.72
C ASN A 288 -66.08 -23.43 -52.19
N LEU A 289 -64.83 -23.29 -52.67
CA LEU A 289 -64.43 -23.65 -54.03
C LEU A 289 -64.63 -25.15 -54.32
N ASN A 290 -64.20 -26.02 -53.40
CA ASN A 290 -64.43 -27.47 -53.49
C ASN A 290 -65.92 -27.85 -53.48
N SER A 291 -66.76 -27.07 -52.77
CA SER A 291 -68.22 -27.25 -52.80
C SER A 291 -68.87 -26.82 -54.12
N SER A 292 -68.19 -25.99 -54.91
CA SER A 292 -68.61 -25.55 -56.25
C SER A 292 -68.19 -26.55 -57.33
N ASP A 293 -66.94 -27.04 -57.28
CA ASP A 293 -66.40 -28.03 -58.23
C ASP A 293 -67.20 -29.35 -58.21
N ASN A 294 -67.68 -29.78 -57.03
CA ASN A 294 -68.58 -30.93 -56.91
C ASN A 294 -69.98 -30.70 -57.54
N LYS A 295 -70.48 -29.46 -57.60
CA LYS A 295 -71.73 -29.13 -58.30
C LYS A 295 -71.50 -29.06 -59.81
N GLU A 296 -70.36 -28.52 -60.26
CA GLU A 296 -70.02 -28.45 -61.68
C GLU A 296 -69.89 -29.85 -62.32
N LYS A 297 -69.25 -30.80 -61.62
CA LYS A 297 -69.19 -32.21 -62.06
C LYS A 297 -70.56 -32.89 -62.15
N GLN A 298 -71.50 -32.51 -61.29
CA GLN A 298 -72.88 -33.02 -61.31
C GLN A 298 -73.71 -32.41 -62.47
N HIS A 299 -73.43 -31.17 -62.86
CA HIS A 299 -74.03 -30.55 -64.04
C HIS A 299 -73.42 -31.06 -65.35
N ARG A 300 -72.11 -31.31 -65.41
CA ARG A 300 -71.43 -31.77 -66.63
C ARG A 300 -71.94 -33.16 -67.06
N LYS A 301 -72.08 -34.10 -66.13
CA LYS A 301 -72.70 -35.42 -66.40
C LYS A 301 -74.15 -35.32 -66.90
N ARG A 302 -74.89 -34.32 -66.42
CA ARG A 302 -76.27 -34.04 -66.85
C ARG A 302 -76.36 -33.29 -68.19
N ILE A 303 -75.26 -32.72 -68.68
CA ILE A 303 -75.14 -32.17 -70.03
C ILE A 303 -74.88 -33.29 -71.03
N ASP A 304 -74.04 -34.26 -70.69
CA ASP A 304 -73.77 -35.43 -71.55
C ASP A 304 -75.05 -36.28 -71.76
N ASP A 305 -75.79 -36.58 -70.68
CA ASP A 305 -77.09 -37.28 -70.73
C ASP A 305 -78.17 -36.51 -71.55
N LEU A 306 -78.07 -35.18 -71.63
CA LEU A 306 -78.97 -34.33 -72.44
C LEU A 306 -78.51 -34.19 -73.89
N HIS A 307 -77.21 -34.35 -74.17
CA HIS A 307 -76.67 -34.29 -75.54
C HIS A 307 -77.04 -35.56 -76.32
N GLU A 308 -77.01 -36.72 -75.66
CA GLU A 308 -77.46 -38.00 -76.24
C GLU A 308 -78.98 -37.99 -76.54
N GLN A 309 -79.79 -37.43 -75.64
CA GLN A 309 -81.24 -37.22 -75.86
C GLN A 309 -81.54 -36.18 -76.96
N MET A 310 -80.66 -35.19 -77.16
CA MET A 310 -80.82 -34.18 -78.21
C MET A 310 -80.60 -34.77 -79.61
N VAL A 311 -79.55 -35.59 -79.80
CA VAL A 311 -79.29 -36.29 -81.06
C VAL A 311 -80.42 -37.29 -81.39
N GLU A 312 -80.93 -38.02 -80.40
CA GLU A 312 -82.06 -38.92 -80.61
C GLU A 312 -83.38 -38.17 -80.91
N CYS A 313 -83.52 -36.93 -80.41
CA CYS A 313 -84.65 -36.06 -80.75
C CYS A 313 -84.52 -35.44 -82.16
N GLU A 314 -83.33 -35.07 -82.64
CA GLU A 314 -83.15 -34.52 -83.99
C GLU A 314 -83.44 -35.58 -85.08
N GLU A 315 -83.05 -36.83 -84.86
CA GLU A 315 -83.36 -37.96 -85.77
C GLU A 315 -84.89 -38.23 -85.80
N LYS A 316 -85.56 -38.18 -84.63
CA LYS A 316 -87.03 -38.30 -84.53
C LYS A 316 -87.76 -37.07 -85.11
N LEU A 317 -87.21 -35.86 -85.00
CA LEU A 317 -87.76 -34.64 -85.60
C LEU A 317 -87.64 -34.65 -87.14
N ARG A 318 -86.59 -35.28 -87.69
CA ARG A 318 -86.39 -35.49 -89.13
C ARG A 318 -87.42 -36.46 -89.73
N LEU A 319 -87.75 -37.53 -89.01
CA LEU A 319 -88.81 -38.47 -89.38
C LEU A 319 -90.21 -37.84 -89.21
N ALA A 320 -90.47 -37.19 -88.08
CA ALA A 320 -91.75 -36.53 -87.81
C ALA A 320 -92.07 -35.38 -88.79
N ASN A 321 -91.08 -34.64 -89.30
CA ASN A 321 -91.33 -33.64 -90.35
C ASN A 321 -91.68 -34.26 -91.71
N LYS A 322 -91.24 -35.50 -91.99
CA LYS A 322 -91.62 -36.24 -93.19
C LYS A 322 -93.04 -36.82 -93.08
N GLU A 323 -93.43 -37.28 -91.91
CA GLU A 323 -94.82 -37.70 -91.63
C GLU A 323 -95.79 -36.51 -91.54
N LYS A 324 -95.38 -35.39 -90.95
CA LYS A 324 -96.15 -34.14 -90.93
C LYS A 324 -96.50 -33.64 -92.34
N SER A 325 -95.58 -33.75 -93.30
CA SER A 325 -95.84 -33.39 -94.69
C SER A 325 -96.88 -34.30 -95.36
N ASN A 326 -96.96 -35.58 -94.97
CA ASN A 326 -97.92 -36.53 -95.52
C ASN A 326 -99.29 -36.38 -94.85
N LEU A 327 -99.34 -36.28 -93.52
CA LEU A 327 -100.57 -36.06 -92.74
C LEU A 327 -101.22 -34.69 -93.02
N GLN A 328 -100.44 -33.70 -93.45
CA GLN A 328 -100.99 -32.40 -93.86
C GLN A 328 -101.67 -32.47 -95.25
N ALA A 329 -101.16 -33.28 -96.18
CA ALA A 329 -101.86 -33.60 -97.44
C ALA A 329 -103.12 -34.44 -97.19
N GLU A 330 -103.08 -35.36 -96.21
CA GLU A 330 -104.20 -36.20 -95.82
C GLU A 330 -105.32 -35.38 -95.12
N MET A 331 -104.98 -34.40 -94.28
CA MET A 331 -105.95 -33.46 -93.71
C MET A 331 -106.58 -32.52 -94.73
N GLU A 332 -105.89 -32.14 -95.81
CA GLU A 332 -106.46 -31.34 -96.90
C GLU A 332 -107.53 -32.15 -97.65
N ALA A 333 -107.25 -33.43 -97.94
CA ALA A 333 -108.22 -34.36 -98.54
C ALA A 333 -109.44 -34.59 -97.63
N GLU A 334 -109.22 -34.83 -96.34
CA GLU A 334 -110.32 -35.13 -95.40
C GLU A 334 -111.18 -33.89 -95.08
N ARG A 335 -110.61 -32.68 -95.14
CA ARG A 335 -111.37 -31.42 -95.11
C ARG A 335 -112.25 -31.26 -96.35
N GLN A 336 -111.78 -31.66 -97.54
CA GLN A 336 -112.58 -31.58 -98.76
C GLN A 336 -113.69 -32.64 -98.78
N ILE A 337 -113.43 -33.87 -98.33
CA ILE A 337 -114.42 -34.94 -98.12
C ILE A 337 -115.48 -34.52 -97.08
N CYS A 338 -115.07 -33.88 -95.98
CA CYS A 338 -115.98 -33.32 -94.98
C CYS A 338 -116.84 -32.18 -95.55
N SER A 339 -116.29 -31.31 -96.39
CA SER A 339 -117.07 -30.28 -97.11
C SER A 339 -118.12 -30.88 -98.05
N THR A 340 -117.79 -32.02 -98.68
CA THR A 340 -118.66 -32.72 -99.63
C THR A 340 -119.81 -33.43 -98.89
N LYS A 341 -119.53 -34.07 -97.74
CA LYS A 341 -120.57 -34.65 -96.86
C LYS A 341 -121.46 -33.58 -96.23
N LYS A 342 -120.91 -32.43 -95.82
CA LYS A 342 -121.69 -31.29 -95.29
C LYS A 342 -122.58 -30.66 -96.37
N ARG A 343 -122.11 -30.56 -97.62
CA ARG A 343 -122.91 -30.09 -98.76
C ARG A 343 -123.99 -31.10 -99.16
N ALA A 344 -123.74 -32.41 -99.08
CA ALA A 344 -124.76 -33.43 -99.30
C ALA A 344 -125.89 -33.39 -98.23
N LEU A 345 -125.54 -33.18 -96.97
CA LEU A 345 -126.52 -32.98 -95.88
C LEU A 345 -127.30 -31.68 -96.01
N GLN A 346 -126.67 -30.58 -96.46
CA GLN A 346 -127.38 -29.34 -96.76
C GLN A 346 -128.37 -29.54 -97.92
N ILE A 347 -127.96 -30.19 -99.01
CA ILE A 347 -128.84 -30.49 -100.16
C ILE A 347 -130.03 -31.36 -99.73
N ALA A 348 -129.81 -32.39 -98.90
CA ALA A 348 -130.90 -33.20 -98.35
C ALA A 348 -131.85 -32.41 -97.42
N THR A 349 -131.34 -31.40 -96.71
CA THR A 349 -132.16 -30.51 -95.86
C THR A 349 -132.95 -29.50 -96.69
N ASP A 350 -132.33 -28.95 -97.74
CA ASP A 350 -132.95 -28.00 -98.66
C ASP A 350 -134.00 -28.69 -99.55
N GLU A 351 -133.82 -29.97 -99.92
CA GLU A 351 -134.85 -30.77 -100.61
C GLU A 351 -136.03 -31.15 -99.71
N LEU A 352 -135.82 -31.33 -98.39
CA LEU A 352 -136.92 -31.46 -97.42
C LEU A 352 -137.70 -30.15 -97.27
N ALA A 353 -137.01 -29.00 -97.23
CA ALA A 353 -137.66 -27.68 -97.24
C ALA A 353 -138.46 -27.44 -98.53
N LYS A 354 -137.90 -27.83 -99.68
CA LYS A 354 -138.55 -27.78 -101.00
C LYS A 354 -139.86 -28.58 -101.04
N ASN A 355 -139.92 -29.73 -100.37
CA ASN A 355 -141.14 -30.53 -100.29
C ASN A 355 -142.18 -29.92 -99.34
N GLN A 356 -141.77 -29.42 -98.16
CA GLN A 356 -142.69 -28.80 -97.19
C GLN A 356 -143.34 -27.52 -97.76
N GLU A 357 -142.57 -26.69 -98.47
CA GLU A 357 -143.08 -25.48 -99.10
C GLU A 357 -143.99 -25.79 -100.31
N THR A 358 -143.67 -26.82 -101.10
CA THR A 358 -144.52 -27.28 -102.21
C THR A 358 -145.89 -27.73 -101.69
N ILE A 359 -145.94 -28.48 -100.58
CA ILE A 359 -147.18 -28.89 -99.92
C ILE A 359 -147.98 -27.64 -99.48
N SER A 360 -147.35 -26.71 -98.75
CA SER A 360 -148.04 -25.52 -98.23
C SER A 360 -148.51 -24.54 -99.31
N GLN A 361 -147.88 -24.52 -100.49
CA GLN A 361 -148.38 -23.76 -101.64
C GLN A 361 -149.46 -24.52 -102.44
N HIS A 362 -149.43 -25.85 -102.50
CA HIS A 362 -150.53 -26.65 -103.07
C HIS A 362 -151.80 -26.50 -102.22
N GLU A 363 -151.68 -26.37 -100.89
CA GLU A 363 -152.80 -25.99 -100.00
C GLU A 363 -153.36 -24.60 -100.33
N ARG A 364 -152.51 -23.59 -100.61
CA ARG A 364 -152.97 -22.25 -101.07
C ARG A 364 -153.61 -22.30 -102.45
N LEU A 365 -153.18 -23.21 -103.32
CA LEU A 365 -153.76 -23.47 -104.63
C LEU A 365 -155.15 -24.12 -104.50
N ILE A 366 -155.31 -25.07 -103.58
CA ILE A 366 -156.61 -25.66 -103.21
C ILE A 366 -157.56 -24.58 -102.63
N GLU A 367 -157.07 -23.70 -101.76
CA GLU A 367 -157.88 -22.64 -101.16
C GLU A 367 -158.24 -21.53 -102.18
N LYS A 368 -157.37 -21.23 -103.16
CA LYS A 368 -157.72 -20.36 -104.30
C LYS A 368 -158.60 -21.05 -105.34
N LEU A 369 -158.51 -22.36 -105.52
CA LEU A 369 -159.44 -23.12 -106.36
C LEU A 369 -160.82 -23.20 -105.71
N LYS A 370 -160.91 -23.28 -104.37
CA LYS A 370 -162.17 -23.01 -103.63
C LYS A 370 -162.72 -21.61 -103.91
N ARG A 371 -161.90 -20.54 -103.82
CA ARG A 371 -162.36 -19.19 -104.21
C ARG A 371 -162.69 -19.07 -105.70
N GLY A 372 -162.06 -19.88 -106.54
CA GLY A 372 -162.42 -20.07 -107.94
C GLY A 372 -163.79 -20.73 -108.09
N ILE A 373 -164.17 -21.65 -107.19
CA ILE A 373 -165.50 -22.27 -107.12
C ILE A 373 -166.52 -21.28 -106.52
N ASP A 374 -166.19 -20.52 -105.47
CA ASP A 374 -167.08 -19.51 -104.90
C ASP A 374 -167.34 -18.35 -105.86
N TRP A 375 -166.30 -17.82 -106.52
CA TRP A 375 -166.51 -16.76 -107.52
C TRP A 375 -167.06 -17.30 -108.84
N ARG A 376 -166.87 -18.59 -109.18
CA ARG A 376 -167.67 -19.23 -110.26
C ARG A 376 -169.12 -19.47 -109.84
N THR A 377 -169.40 -19.64 -108.55
CA THR A 377 -170.77 -19.63 -108.00
C THR A 377 -171.35 -18.21 -108.05
N LEU A 378 -170.52 -17.17 -107.89
CA LEU A 378 -170.91 -15.77 -108.07
C LEU A 378 -171.07 -15.38 -109.56
N VAL A 379 -170.23 -15.92 -110.46
CA VAL A 379 -170.48 -15.93 -111.91
C VAL A 379 -171.84 -16.56 -112.14
N LEU A 380 -172.10 -17.77 -111.64
CA LEU A 380 -173.37 -18.45 -111.87
C LEU A 380 -174.59 -17.71 -111.28
N LEU A 381 -174.44 -16.98 -110.16
CA LEU A 381 -175.53 -16.17 -109.59
C LEU A 381 -175.75 -14.82 -110.31
N ARG A 382 -174.70 -14.08 -110.70
CA ARG A 382 -174.88 -12.83 -111.49
C ARG A 382 -175.15 -13.12 -112.96
N MET A 383 -174.59 -14.19 -113.50
CA MET A 383 -175.01 -14.76 -114.78
C MET A 383 -176.46 -15.24 -114.65
N ASN A 384 -176.96 -15.82 -113.55
CA ASN A 384 -178.42 -16.01 -113.42
C ASN A 384 -179.22 -14.68 -113.38
N ASN A 385 -178.69 -13.62 -112.77
CA ASN A 385 -179.40 -12.34 -112.59
C ASN A 385 -179.33 -11.39 -113.81
N GLU A 386 -178.31 -11.51 -114.67
CA GLU A 386 -178.15 -10.73 -115.92
C GLU A 386 -178.14 -11.59 -117.18
N MET A 387 -178.16 -12.93 -117.08
CA MET A 387 -178.80 -13.78 -118.10
C MET A 387 -180.31 -13.78 -117.92
N GLN A 388 -180.87 -13.33 -116.78
CA GLN A 388 -182.23 -12.78 -116.73
C GLN A 388 -182.37 -11.47 -117.53
N GLN A 389 -181.32 -10.65 -117.64
CA GLN A 389 -181.30 -9.52 -118.59
C GLN A 389 -180.99 -9.96 -120.03
N TYR A 390 -180.15 -10.98 -120.26
CA TYR A 390 -179.98 -11.62 -121.57
C TYR A 390 -181.29 -12.32 -121.98
N GLN A 391 -182.08 -12.84 -121.06
CA GLN A 391 -183.45 -13.32 -121.32
C GLN A 391 -184.49 -12.17 -121.37
N GLN A 392 -184.05 -10.92 -121.20
CA GLN A 392 -184.71 -9.72 -121.73
C GLN A 392 -184.05 -9.18 -123.04
N TYR A 393 -182.97 -9.78 -123.60
CA TYR A 393 -182.20 -9.21 -124.75
C TYR A 393 -181.52 -10.15 -125.83
N GLN A 394 -181.41 -11.48 -125.69
CA GLN A 394 -180.32 -12.35 -126.23
C GLN A 394 -180.04 -12.51 -127.74
N ASN A 395 -178.71 -12.41 -128.05
CA ASN A 395 -177.91 -12.88 -129.22
C ASN A 395 -176.74 -13.91 -128.89
N TYR A 396 -175.58 -13.97 -129.59
CA TYR A 396 -174.68 -15.17 -129.60
C TYR A 396 -173.16 -14.95 -129.30
N ALA A 397 -172.42 -16.00 -128.87
CA ALA A 397 -170.95 -16.07 -128.70
C ALA A 397 -170.36 -17.53 -128.71
N THR A 398 -169.03 -17.72 -128.86
CA THR A 398 -168.31 -19.04 -128.88
C THR A 398 -166.77 -18.89 -128.69
N ALA A 399 -166.03 -19.94 -128.24
CA ALA A 399 -164.54 -19.99 -128.14
C ALA A 399 -163.96 -21.43 -128.24
N ALA A 400 -162.65 -21.59 -128.52
CA ALA A 400 -161.93 -22.89 -128.63
C ALA A 400 -160.37 -22.76 -128.53
N ASN A 401 -159.61 -23.86 -128.66
CA ASN A 401 -158.14 -23.90 -128.88
C ASN A 401 -157.50 -25.29 -128.52
N ILE A 402 -156.24 -25.58 -128.91
CA ILE A 402 -155.49 -26.85 -128.80
C ILE A 402 -154.01 -26.68 -129.26
N GLU A 403 -153.13 -27.67 -129.04
CA GLU A 403 -151.77 -27.84 -129.63
C GLU A 403 -151.02 -29.01 -128.91
N LYS A 404 -149.83 -29.46 -129.38
CA LYS A 404 -149.09 -30.66 -128.89
C LYS A 404 -147.58 -30.63 -129.23
N PHE A 405 -146.89 -31.72 -128.86
CA PHE A 405 -145.56 -32.20 -129.33
C PHE A 405 -144.31 -31.90 -128.47
N LYS A 406 -143.39 -32.88 -128.44
CA LYS A 406 -141.98 -32.86 -128.01
C LYS A 406 -141.29 -34.08 -128.66
N ILE A 407 -139.99 -34.01 -128.99
CA ILE A 407 -139.18 -35.14 -129.50
C ILE A 407 -138.54 -35.87 -128.33
#